data_AF-A0A2E4HJA4-F1
#
_entry.id   AF-A0A2E4HJA4-F1
#
_cell.length_a   1.000
_cell.length_b   1.000
_cell.length_c   1.000
_cell.angle_alpha   90.00
_cell.angle_beta   90.00
_cell.angle_gamma   90.00
#
_symmetry.space_group_name_H-M   'P 1'
#
loop_
_entity.id
_entity.type
_entity.pdbx_description
1 polymer ?
#
loop_
_entity_poly.entity_id
_entity_poly.type
_entity_poly.pdbx_seq_one_letter_code
_entity_poly.pdbx_strand_id
1 'polypeptide(L)'
;MQKKIISYLFLFIGVVFLAVFFGYSYGDLIISFLRENQGIKKELSLNKNDSGNGDFRVSLYFGSSEKNLLKKYIVKIPKEKNEIKFIENIIKLLIKGPKIDGFVPTIPKKTKLRSVFRGENRVLYLDFDRSISENHIGGAWSELMTLNSIVYSISKNITQNFSRIVLLIEGQEALTLRGSISILGSLTMKKDLVSEREIIILNTKDSPVRGLREIFKKRNIDPAGVPKISLEKSLKKKEKINPVGIPSQKP
;
A
#
# COMPACT_ATOMS: atom_id res chain seq x y z
N MET A 1 -52.42 -41.92 14.06
CA MET A 1 -51.02 -41.86 13.54
C MET A 1 -50.85 -40.84 12.40
N GLN A 2 -51.74 -40.81 11.40
CA GLN A 2 -51.60 -39.97 10.21
C GLN A 2 -51.54 -38.45 10.46
N LYS A 3 -52.31 -37.90 11.42
CA LYS A 3 -52.28 -36.46 11.74
C LYS A 3 -50.91 -35.96 12.25
N LYS A 4 -50.16 -36.79 12.98
CA LYS A 4 -48.82 -36.44 13.47
C LYS A 4 -47.80 -36.40 12.31
N ILE A 5 -47.91 -37.34 11.37
CA ILE A 5 -47.03 -37.42 10.20
C ILE A 5 -47.20 -36.18 9.30
N ILE A 6 -48.45 -35.76 9.06
CA ILE A 6 -48.75 -34.55 8.29
C ILE A 6 -48.17 -33.30 8.99
N SER A 7 -48.30 -33.22 10.32
CA SER A 7 -47.73 -32.11 11.08
C SER A 7 -46.20 -32.02 10.97
N TYR A 8 -45.49 -33.15 11.01
CA TYR A 8 -44.03 -33.17 10.85
C TYR A 8 -43.60 -32.79 9.42
N LEU A 9 -44.39 -33.17 8.42
CA LEU A 9 -44.13 -32.81 7.02
C LEU A 9 -44.22 -31.29 6.81
N PHE A 10 -45.26 -30.63 7.35
CA PHE A 10 -45.40 -29.17 7.27
C PHE A 10 -44.28 -28.44 8.03
N LEU A 11 -43.88 -28.93 9.19
CA LEU A 11 -42.78 -28.35 9.96
C LEU A 11 -41.46 -28.45 9.18
N PHE A 12 -41.18 -29.59 8.55
CA PHE A 12 -39.99 -29.78 7.73
C PHE A 12 -39.98 -28.82 6.52
N ILE A 13 -41.10 -28.69 5.82
CA ILE A 13 -41.23 -27.76 4.69
C ILE A 13 -41.00 -26.32 5.14
N GLY A 14 -41.55 -25.93 6.30
CA GLY A 14 -41.33 -24.59 6.87
C GLY A 14 -39.86 -24.29 7.18
N VAL A 15 -39.13 -25.27 7.72
CA VAL A 15 -37.69 -25.13 8.00
C VAL A 15 -36.87 -25.01 6.72
N VAL A 16 -37.18 -25.81 5.69
CA VAL A 16 -36.53 -25.71 4.38
C VAL A 16 -36.81 -24.35 3.75
N PHE A 17 -38.04 -23.87 3.82
CA PHE A 17 -38.42 -22.57 3.27
C PHE A 17 -37.70 -21.42 3.99
N LEU A 18 -37.58 -21.49 5.32
CA LEU A 18 -36.77 -20.56 6.12
C LEU A 18 -35.30 -20.60 5.71
N ALA A 19 -34.70 -21.79 5.58
CA ALA A 19 -33.31 -21.91 5.17
C ALA A 19 -33.06 -21.32 3.77
N VAL A 20 -33.98 -21.51 2.84
CA VAL A 20 -33.92 -20.93 1.49
C VAL A 20 -34.12 -19.41 1.54
N PHE A 21 -35.13 -18.91 2.25
CA PHE A 21 -35.42 -17.47 2.37
C PHE A 21 -34.27 -16.71 3.04
N PHE A 22 -33.73 -17.24 4.14
CA PHE A 22 -32.55 -16.68 4.81
C PHE A 22 -31.29 -16.85 3.96
N GLY A 23 -31.13 -17.96 3.24
CA GLY A 23 -30.04 -18.17 2.30
C GLY A 23 -30.03 -17.16 1.15
N TYR A 24 -31.19 -16.79 0.62
CA TYR A 24 -31.30 -15.74 -0.41
C TYR A 24 -31.16 -14.33 0.18
N SER A 25 -31.79 -14.04 1.33
CA SER A 25 -31.75 -12.70 1.93
C SER A 25 -30.41 -12.34 2.57
N TYR A 26 -29.67 -13.33 3.07
CA TYR A 26 -28.39 -13.13 3.75
C TYR A 26 -27.21 -13.78 3.03
N GLY A 27 -27.43 -14.43 1.89
CA GLY A 27 -26.40 -15.13 1.12
C GLY A 27 -25.25 -14.22 0.74
N ASP A 28 -25.54 -13.01 0.23
CA ASP A 28 -24.52 -12.05 -0.15
C ASP A 28 -23.69 -11.54 1.05
N LEU A 29 -24.31 -11.42 2.23
CA LEU A 29 -23.64 -11.05 3.47
C LEU A 29 -22.70 -12.16 3.96
N ILE A 30 -23.15 -13.41 3.89
CA ILE A 30 -22.34 -14.58 4.29
C ILE A 30 -21.21 -14.80 3.27
N ILE A 31 -21.46 -14.66 1.97
CA ILE A 31 -20.45 -14.82 0.92
C ILE A 31 -19.37 -13.74 1.03
N SER A 32 -19.75 -12.49 1.31
CA SER A 32 -18.78 -11.40 1.52
C SER A 32 -17.92 -11.63 2.76
N PHE A 33 -18.51 -12.06 3.88
CA PHE A 33 -17.80 -12.43 5.10
C PHE A 33 -16.87 -13.65 4.90
N LEU A 34 -17.32 -14.67 4.17
CA LEU A 34 -16.48 -15.83 3.83
C LEU A 34 -15.34 -15.45 2.88
N ARG A 35 -15.56 -14.52 1.93
CA ARG A 35 -14.52 -14.03 1.01
C ARG A 35 -13.43 -13.24 1.73
N GLU A 36 -13.79 -12.44 2.73
CA GLU A 36 -12.85 -11.71 3.60
C GLU A 36 -11.96 -12.68 4.39
N ASN A 37 -12.55 -13.71 5.01
CA ASN A 37 -11.80 -14.70 5.79
C ASN A 37 -10.95 -15.67 4.95
N GLN A 38 -11.35 -15.96 3.69
CA GLN A 38 -10.56 -16.77 2.76
C GLN A 38 -9.33 -16.03 2.25
N GLY A 39 -9.41 -14.70 2.06
CA GLY A 39 -8.25 -13.86 1.72
C GLY A 39 -7.15 -13.93 2.79
N ILE A 40 -7.55 -13.90 4.07
CA ILE A 40 -6.65 -14.03 5.22
C ILE A 40 -5.99 -15.42 5.23
N LYS A 41 -6.76 -16.51 5.05
CA LYS A 41 -6.19 -17.88 5.00
C LYS A 41 -5.20 -18.07 3.85
N LYS A 42 -5.43 -17.44 2.70
CA LYS A 42 -4.53 -17.51 1.53
C LYS A 42 -3.23 -16.71 1.73
N GLU A 43 -3.28 -15.59 2.44
CA GLU A 43 -2.08 -14.86 2.86
C GLU A 43 -1.27 -15.63 3.92
N LEU A 44 -1.94 -16.33 4.86
CA LEU A 44 -1.27 -17.17 5.85
C LEU A 44 -0.63 -18.43 5.26
N SER A 45 -1.23 -19.06 4.25
CA SER A 45 -0.65 -20.25 3.60
C SER A 45 0.55 -19.92 2.70
N LEU A 46 0.64 -18.69 2.18
CA LEU A 46 1.83 -18.19 1.47
C LEU A 46 3.02 -17.90 2.41
N ASN A 47 2.78 -17.75 3.71
CA ASN A 47 3.83 -17.54 4.72
C ASN A 47 4.36 -18.86 5.32
N LYS A 48 3.63 -19.97 5.18
CA LYS A 48 3.97 -21.24 5.85
C LYS A 48 4.84 -22.22 5.03
N ASN A 49 5.00 -22.01 3.72
CA ASN A 49 5.60 -23.00 2.81
C ASN A 49 6.99 -22.66 2.25
N ASP A 50 7.69 -21.65 2.74
CA ASP A 50 9.09 -21.34 2.34
C ASP A 50 10.10 -21.78 3.44
N SER A 51 9.88 -22.92 4.11
CA SER A 51 10.83 -23.53 5.07
C SER A 51 11.95 -24.34 4.37
N GLY A 52 12.61 -23.76 3.36
CA GLY A 52 13.69 -24.43 2.63
C GLY A 52 14.92 -23.57 2.30
N ASN A 53 14.85 -22.26 2.49
CA ASN A 53 16.01 -21.37 2.32
C ASN A 53 15.85 -20.21 3.30
N GLY A 54 16.93 -19.78 3.96
CA GLY A 54 16.92 -18.87 5.13
C GLY A 54 16.42 -17.43 4.90
N ASP A 55 15.61 -17.18 3.87
CA ASP A 55 15.11 -15.87 3.47
C ASP A 55 13.63 -15.70 3.86
N PHE A 56 13.32 -14.56 4.48
CA PHE A 56 11.98 -14.13 4.89
C PHE A 56 11.42 -13.09 3.90
N ARG A 57 10.11 -13.17 3.60
CA ARG A 57 9.43 -12.21 2.71
C ARG A 57 8.94 -11.01 3.52
N VAL A 58 9.41 -9.82 3.18
CA VAL A 58 9.03 -8.55 3.79
C VAL A 58 8.17 -7.74 2.84
N SER A 59 7.04 -7.25 3.34
CA SER A 59 6.12 -6.36 2.63
C SER A 59 6.44 -4.90 2.92
N LEU A 60 6.95 -4.18 1.94
CA LEU A 60 7.17 -2.72 1.99
C LEU A 60 6.04 -2.00 1.26
N TYR A 61 5.78 -0.74 1.64
CA TYR A 61 4.75 0.08 1.00
C TYR A 61 5.37 1.37 0.51
N PHE A 62 5.29 1.62 -0.81
CA PHE A 62 5.79 2.83 -1.46
C PHE A 62 4.65 3.56 -2.18
N GLY A 63 4.86 4.80 -2.60
CA GLY A 63 3.87 5.51 -3.43
C GLY A 63 3.70 4.84 -4.78
N SER A 64 2.52 4.95 -5.38
CA SER A 64 2.29 4.57 -6.78
C SER A 64 2.49 5.77 -7.69
N SER A 65 3.13 5.58 -8.86
CA SER A 65 3.22 6.64 -9.86
C SER A 65 1.91 6.82 -10.66
N GLU A 66 1.01 5.84 -10.60
CA GLU A 66 -0.24 5.83 -11.37
C GLU A 66 -1.44 6.26 -10.52
N LYS A 67 -1.36 6.06 -9.20
CA LYS A 67 -2.47 6.24 -8.26
C LYS A 67 -1.97 7.05 -7.07
N ASN A 68 -2.83 7.89 -6.52
CA ASN A 68 -2.57 8.55 -5.24
C ASN A 68 -2.82 7.56 -4.08
N LEU A 69 -2.08 6.46 -4.04
CA LEU A 69 -2.17 5.41 -3.01
C LEU A 69 -0.81 4.75 -2.78
N LEU A 70 -0.68 4.05 -1.66
CA LEU A 70 0.45 3.15 -1.41
C LEU A 70 0.29 1.82 -2.14
N LYS A 71 1.40 1.29 -2.64
CA LYS A 71 1.52 0.04 -3.38
C LYS A 71 2.48 -0.91 -2.67
N LYS A 72 2.09 -2.18 -2.54
CA LYS A 72 2.86 -3.24 -1.85
C LYS A 72 4.06 -3.67 -2.70
N TYR A 73 5.20 -3.81 -2.05
CA TYR A 73 6.49 -4.15 -2.65
C TYR A 73 7.15 -5.24 -1.80
N ILE A 74 7.24 -6.47 -2.32
CA ILE A 74 7.75 -7.60 -1.55
C ILE A 74 9.23 -7.84 -1.85
N VAL A 75 10.03 -7.90 -0.80
CA VAL A 75 11.46 -8.24 -0.87
C VAL A 75 11.78 -9.46 -0.02
N LYS A 76 12.76 -10.24 -0.46
CA LYS A 76 13.34 -11.32 0.35
C LYS A 76 14.56 -10.80 1.10
N ILE A 77 14.60 -10.99 2.41
CA ILE A 77 15.77 -10.66 3.24
C ILE A 77 16.13 -11.84 4.14
N PRO A 78 17.39 -11.96 4.60
CA PRO A 78 17.75 -12.98 5.57
C PRO A 78 16.86 -12.93 6.81
N LYS A 79 16.55 -14.09 7.37
CA LYS A 79 15.76 -14.17 8.60
C LYS A 79 16.50 -13.48 9.75
N GLU A 80 15.79 -12.58 10.43
CA GLU A 80 16.28 -11.88 11.62
C GLU A 80 15.46 -12.34 12.83
N LYS A 81 16.14 -12.70 13.92
CA LYS A 81 15.51 -13.16 15.17
C LYS A 81 15.23 -11.99 16.11
N ASN A 82 16.06 -10.95 16.09
CA ASN A 82 15.87 -9.76 16.90
C ASN A 82 14.84 -8.84 16.23
N GLU A 83 13.69 -8.67 16.87
CA GLU A 83 12.58 -7.87 16.34
C GLU A 83 12.97 -6.41 16.07
N ILE A 84 13.74 -5.77 16.95
CA ILE A 84 14.22 -4.39 16.77
C ILE A 84 15.14 -4.32 15.55
N LYS A 85 16.05 -5.29 15.40
CA LYS A 85 16.93 -5.37 14.22
C LYS A 85 16.16 -5.61 12.93
N PHE A 86 15.10 -6.40 12.99
CA PHE A 86 14.21 -6.65 11.87
C PHE A 86 13.48 -5.36 11.44
N ILE A 87 13.00 -4.57 12.40
CA ILE A 87 12.40 -3.24 12.15
C ILE A 87 13.42 -2.30 11.52
N GLU A 88 14.64 -2.23 12.07
CA GLU A 88 15.71 -1.42 11.48
C GLU A 88 15.93 -1.77 10.00
N ASN A 89 15.94 -3.06 9.68
CA ASN A 89 16.12 -3.53 8.30
C ASN A 89 14.95 -3.11 7.40
N ILE A 90 13.70 -3.20 7.88
CA ILE A 90 12.52 -2.72 7.15
C ILE A 90 12.66 -1.22 6.82
N ILE A 91 13.01 -0.40 7.81
CA ILE A 91 13.14 1.05 7.61
C ILE A 91 14.31 1.37 6.68
N LYS A 92 15.45 0.68 6.81
CA LYS A 92 16.59 0.84 5.89
C LYS A 92 16.21 0.51 4.45
N LEU A 93 15.35 -0.47 4.22
CA LEU A 93 14.86 -0.80 2.88
C LEU A 93 13.92 0.29 2.34
N LEU A 94 13.06 0.88 3.19
CA LEU A 94 12.24 2.03 2.79
C LEU A 94 13.09 3.25 2.41
N ILE A 95 14.13 3.56 3.19
CA ILE A 95 15.09 4.64 2.90
C ILE A 95 15.83 4.40 1.59
N LYS A 96 16.23 3.15 1.33
CA LYS A 96 16.89 2.76 0.07
C LYS A 96 15.98 2.98 -1.14
N GLY A 97 14.66 2.88 -0.94
CA GLY A 97 13.65 3.11 -1.95
C GLY A 97 13.42 1.92 -2.89
N PRO A 98 12.38 2.01 -3.74
CA PRO A 98 12.05 0.96 -4.69
C PRO A 98 13.05 0.93 -5.86
N LYS A 99 13.30 -0.27 -6.40
CA LYS A 99 14.16 -0.48 -7.59
C LYS A 99 13.39 -0.67 -8.90
N ILE A 100 12.05 -0.63 -8.86
CA ILE A 100 11.19 -0.94 -10.00
C ILE A 100 10.39 0.30 -10.38
N ASP A 101 10.25 0.53 -11.68
CA ASP A 101 9.39 1.56 -12.24
C ASP A 101 7.93 1.36 -11.78
N GLY A 102 7.19 2.46 -11.65
CA GLY A 102 5.83 2.42 -11.14
C GLY A 102 5.70 2.58 -9.62
N PHE A 103 6.82 2.64 -8.90
CA PHE A 103 6.87 2.92 -7.46
C PHE A 103 7.63 4.22 -7.19
N VAL A 104 7.10 5.02 -6.28
CA VAL A 104 7.66 6.31 -5.88
C VAL A 104 8.23 6.20 -4.46
N PRO A 105 9.48 6.60 -4.22
CA PRO A 105 10.04 6.63 -2.87
C PRO A 105 9.25 7.57 -1.99
N THR A 106 8.96 7.13 -0.76
CA THR A 106 8.20 7.89 0.23
C THR A 106 9.11 8.57 1.23
N ILE A 107 10.26 7.96 1.57
CA ILE A 107 11.25 8.57 2.47
C ILE A 107 12.30 9.31 1.64
N PRO A 108 12.70 10.54 2.03
CA PRO A 108 13.75 11.28 1.33
C PRO A 108 15.06 10.50 1.25
N LYS A 109 15.76 10.64 0.12
CA LYS A 109 17.10 10.06 -0.03
C LYS A 109 18.04 10.65 1.03
N LYS A 110 19.03 9.86 1.45
CA LYS A 110 20.03 10.20 2.47
C LYS A 110 19.50 10.33 3.91
N THR A 111 18.20 10.06 4.15
CA THR A 111 17.64 9.89 5.49
C THR A 111 18.46 8.89 6.30
N LYS A 112 18.83 9.23 7.53
CA LYS A 112 19.49 8.30 8.45
C LYS A 112 18.55 7.91 9.58
N LEU A 113 18.43 6.61 9.79
CA LEU A 113 17.84 6.05 11.00
C LEU A 113 18.93 5.97 12.06
N ARG A 114 18.78 6.75 13.13
CA ARG A 114 19.73 6.85 14.25
C ARG A 114 19.54 5.70 15.23
N SER A 115 18.30 5.45 15.64
CA SER A 115 17.98 4.36 16.56
C SER A 115 16.55 3.86 16.40
N VAL A 116 16.33 2.61 16.84
CA VAL A 116 15.00 2.01 17.00
C VAL A 116 14.95 1.40 18.38
N PHE A 117 13.95 1.73 19.17
CA PHE A 117 13.80 1.17 20.51
C PHE A 117 12.34 1.05 20.91
N ARG A 118 12.08 0.12 21.82
CA ARG A 118 10.77 -0.07 22.44
C ARG A 118 10.72 0.73 23.73
N GLY A 119 9.69 1.54 23.88
CA GLY A 119 9.36 2.16 25.16
C GLY A 119 8.21 1.44 25.87
N GLU A 120 7.68 2.11 26.88
CA GLU A 120 6.55 1.62 27.66
C GLU A 120 5.28 1.46 26.81
N ASN A 121 4.31 0.70 27.31
CA ASN A 121 2.97 0.59 26.72
C ASN A 121 2.95 0.19 25.23
N ARG A 122 3.93 -0.62 24.79
CA ARG A 122 4.06 -1.13 23.41
C ARG A 122 4.26 -0.01 22.37
N VAL A 123 4.92 1.07 22.75
CA VAL A 123 5.33 2.14 21.85
C VAL A 123 6.68 1.80 21.20
N LEU A 124 6.74 1.91 19.88
CA LEU A 124 7.95 1.79 19.09
C LEU A 124 8.43 3.19 18.70
N TYR A 125 9.65 3.53 19.11
CA TYR A 125 10.29 4.78 18.73
C TYR A 125 11.24 4.56 17.55
N LEU A 126 11.11 5.41 16.54
CA LEU A 126 12.02 5.47 15.39
C LEU A 126 12.67 6.85 15.39
N ASP A 127 13.96 6.91 15.71
CA ASP A 127 14.72 8.16 15.73
C ASP A 127 15.47 8.36 14.42
N PHE A 128 15.19 9.47 13.74
CA PHE A 128 15.79 9.87 12.48
C PHE A 128 16.66 11.10 12.64
N ASP A 129 17.58 11.31 11.70
CA ASP A 129 18.25 12.60 11.59
C ASP A 129 17.36 13.66 10.93
N ARG A 130 17.77 14.94 11.01
CA ARG A 130 17.00 16.08 10.44
C ARG A 130 16.73 15.96 8.96
N SER A 131 17.52 15.16 8.25
CA SER A 131 17.41 15.00 6.81
C SER A 131 16.08 14.37 6.36
N ILE A 132 15.37 13.64 7.25
CA ILE A 132 14.00 13.17 6.98
C ILE A 132 13.01 14.32 6.78
N SER A 133 13.27 15.47 7.40
CA SER A 133 12.45 16.68 7.35
C SER A 133 12.97 17.65 6.30
N GLU A 134 14.26 17.99 6.36
CA GLU A 134 14.89 19.01 5.51
C GLU A 134 14.84 18.64 4.03
N ASN A 135 15.02 17.36 3.69
CA ASN A 135 14.98 16.86 2.31
C ASN A 135 13.58 16.40 1.87
N HIS A 136 12.57 16.53 2.73
CA HIS A 136 11.22 16.12 2.38
C HIS A 136 10.61 17.09 1.38
N ILE A 137 9.87 16.58 0.38
CA ILE A 137 9.22 17.46 -0.61
C ILE A 137 8.12 18.33 0.00
N GLY A 138 7.63 17.94 1.18
CA GLY A 138 6.60 18.65 1.96
C GLY A 138 5.20 18.46 1.39
N GLY A 139 4.25 19.19 1.96
CA GLY A 139 2.83 19.12 1.60
C GLY A 139 2.12 17.97 2.32
N ALA A 140 0.87 18.21 2.70
CA ALA A 140 0.10 17.28 3.52
C ALA A 140 0.03 15.88 2.91
N TRP A 141 -0.23 15.78 1.60
CA TRP A 141 -0.34 14.49 0.95
C TRP A 141 0.98 13.70 0.96
N SER A 142 2.12 14.34 0.68
CA SER A 142 3.40 13.65 0.70
C SER A 142 3.78 13.22 2.11
N GLU A 143 3.56 14.07 3.11
CA GLU A 143 3.85 13.72 4.51
C GLU A 143 3.00 12.51 4.92
N LEU A 144 1.71 12.50 4.54
CA LEU A 144 0.82 11.37 4.81
C LEU A 144 1.33 10.07 4.17
N MET A 145 1.83 10.12 2.94
CA MET A 145 2.38 8.94 2.25
C MET A 145 3.63 8.40 2.97
N THR A 146 4.52 9.29 3.43
CA THR A 146 5.72 8.92 4.21
C THR A 146 5.35 8.22 5.50
N LEU A 147 4.43 8.80 6.27
CA LEU A 147 3.98 8.24 7.55
C LEU A 147 3.32 6.89 7.37
N ASN A 148 2.37 6.79 6.43
CA ASN A 148 1.68 5.53 6.18
C ASN A 148 2.60 4.47 5.60
N SER A 149 3.55 4.82 4.73
CA SER A 149 4.56 3.89 4.21
C SER A 149 5.32 3.20 5.34
N ILE A 150 5.78 3.96 6.35
CA ILE A 150 6.46 3.43 7.53
C ILE A 150 5.51 2.54 8.34
N VAL A 151 4.34 3.06 8.71
CA VAL A 151 3.38 2.37 9.58
C VAL A 151 2.92 1.05 8.96
N TYR A 152 2.49 1.06 7.69
CA TYR A 152 2.05 -0.14 7.00
C TYR A 152 3.14 -1.19 6.85
N SER A 153 4.35 -0.76 6.51
CA SER A 153 5.48 -1.69 6.36
C SER A 153 5.85 -2.33 7.69
N ILE A 154 5.77 -1.62 8.81
CA ILE A 154 5.98 -2.25 10.13
C ILE A 154 4.81 -3.16 10.48
N SER A 155 3.57 -2.66 10.47
CA SER A 155 2.39 -3.38 10.94
C SER A 155 2.07 -4.64 10.14
N LYS A 156 2.37 -4.68 8.84
CA LYS A 156 2.12 -5.87 8.01
C LYS A 156 3.17 -6.96 8.18
N ASN A 157 4.38 -6.62 8.63
CA ASN A 157 5.43 -7.61 8.89
C ASN A 157 5.52 -7.98 10.37
N ILE A 158 4.94 -7.18 11.27
CA ILE A 158 5.01 -7.36 12.72
C ILE A 158 3.60 -7.16 13.30
N THR A 159 2.99 -8.24 13.76
CA THR A 159 1.55 -8.27 14.04
C THR A 159 1.18 -8.24 15.52
N GLN A 160 2.12 -8.37 16.46
CA GLN A 160 1.76 -8.69 17.86
C GLN A 160 2.35 -7.78 18.95
N ASN A 161 3.49 -7.13 18.71
CA ASN A 161 4.27 -6.55 19.82
C ASN A 161 4.20 -5.02 19.99
N PHE A 162 3.67 -4.29 19.00
CA PHE A 162 3.59 -2.83 19.03
C PHE A 162 2.18 -2.36 18.69
N SER A 163 1.64 -1.44 19.47
CA SER A 163 0.34 -0.81 19.21
C SER A 163 0.45 0.60 18.68
N ARG A 164 1.62 1.24 18.86
CA ARG A 164 1.85 2.66 18.57
C ARG A 164 3.27 2.87 18.04
N ILE A 165 3.43 3.73 17.04
CA ILE A 165 4.73 4.12 16.49
C ILE A 165 4.91 5.62 16.70
N VAL A 166 6.03 6.04 17.26
CA VAL A 166 6.41 7.45 17.45
C VAL A 166 7.66 7.73 16.62
N LEU A 167 7.64 8.83 15.89
CA LEU A 167 8.79 9.30 15.12
C LEU A 167 9.50 10.40 15.91
N LEU A 168 10.81 10.25 16.06
CA LEU A 168 11.68 11.25 16.65
C LEU A 168 12.61 11.82 15.58
N ILE A 169 12.97 13.09 15.73
CA ILE A 169 14.00 13.75 14.94
C ILE A 169 15.07 14.24 15.91
N GLU A 170 16.28 13.69 15.79
CA GLU A 170 17.40 13.98 16.69
C GLU A 170 17.03 13.79 18.18
N GLY A 171 16.28 12.73 18.49
CA GLY A 171 15.84 12.39 19.85
C GLY A 171 14.66 13.21 20.38
N GLN A 172 14.09 14.12 19.59
CA GLN A 172 12.96 14.95 20.00
C GLN A 172 11.68 14.58 19.25
N GLU A 173 10.53 14.67 19.93
CA GLU A 173 9.24 14.59 19.25
C GLU A 173 9.07 15.81 18.34
N ALA A 174 8.73 15.55 17.08
CA ALA A 174 8.48 16.61 16.12
C ALA A 174 6.98 16.86 15.98
N LEU A 175 6.60 18.13 15.84
CA LEU A 175 5.22 18.52 15.58
C LEU A 175 4.75 18.03 14.22
N THR A 176 5.59 18.10 13.19
CA THR A 176 5.28 17.72 11.81
C THR A 176 6.56 17.20 11.13
N LEU A 177 6.43 16.54 9.97
CA LEU A 177 7.61 16.23 9.15
C LEU A 177 8.16 17.49 8.47
N ARG A 178 7.32 18.33 7.84
CA ARG A 178 7.74 19.58 7.17
C ARG A 178 6.63 20.64 7.15
N GLY A 179 5.77 20.64 8.17
CA GLY A 179 4.82 21.73 8.45
C GLY A 179 3.36 21.48 8.05
N SER A 180 3.00 20.32 7.51
CA SER A 180 1.61 20.10 7.01
C SER A 180 0.76 19.16 7.87
N ILE A 181 1.32 18.04 8.33
CA ILE A 181 0.60 17.04 9.12
C ILE A 181 1.24 16.91 10.49
N SER A 182 0.39 17.00 11.51
CA SER A 182 0.81 16.74 12.89
C SER A 182 1.22 15.29 13.06
N ILE A 183 2.47 15.07 13.51
CA ILE A 183 3.01 13.76 13.88
C ILE A 183 3.24 13.65 15.40
N LEU A 184 2.74 14.65 16.15
CA LEU A 184 2.77 14.66 17.60
C LEU A 184 2.05 13.43 18.17
N GLY A 185 2.74 12.70 19.04
CA GLY A 185 2.24 11.46 19.63
C GLY A 185 2.39 10.24 18.72
N SER A 186 1.42 9.32 18.79
CA SER A 186 1.52 8.00 18.14
C SER A 186 0.79 7.90 16.81
N LEU A 187 1.45 7.32 15.82
CA LEU A 187 0.89 6.96 14.53
C LEU A 187 0.20 5.59 14.59
N THR A 188 -0.96 5.50 13.95
CA THR A 188 -1.77 4.27 13.81
C THR A 188 -2.10 4.03 12.35
N MET A 189 -2.16 2.77 11.94
CA MET A 189 -2.47 2.36 10.57
C MET A 189 -3.89 2.80 10.17
N LYS A 190 -4.02 3.59 9.09
CA LYS A 190 -5.31 3.95 8.48
C LYS A 190 -5.56 3.11 7.23
N LYS A 191 -6.55 2.22 7.25
CA LYS A 191 -6.83 1.17 6.23
C LYS A 191 -7.08 1.68 4.80
N ASP A 192 -7.46 2.94 4.63
CA ASP A 192 -8.02 3.44 3.35
C ASP A 192 -6.96 3.88 2.31
N LEU A 193 -5.67 3.80 2.65
CA LEU A 193 -4.58 4.38 1.86
C LEU A 193 -3.72 3.36 1.09
N VAL A 194 -4.10 2.07 1.11
CA VAL A 194 -3.33 0.98 0.50
C VAL A 194 -4.12 0.29 -0.61
N SER A 195 -3.50 0.14 -1.77
CA SER A 195 -4.01 -0.72 -2.84
C SER A 195 -3.52 -2.16 -2.62
N GLU A 196 -4.38 -3.03 -2.07
CA GLU A 196 -4.01 -4.43 -1.77
C GLU A 196 -3.87 -5.33 -3.04
N ARG A 197 -4.14 -4.81 -4.24
CA ARG A 197 -4.27 -5.63 -5.47
C ARG A 197 -3.00 -5.77 -6.31
N GLU A 198 -1.88 -5.17 -5.92
CA GLU A 198 -0.64 -5.22 -6.71
C GLU A 198 0.52 -5.77 -5.86
N ILE A 199 0.95 -6.99 -6.17
CA ILE A 199 2.04 -7.71 -5.49
C ILE A 199 3.19 -7.90 -6.48
N ILE A 200 4.38 -7.40 -6.15
CA ILE A 200 5.60 -7.71 -6.91
C ILE A 200 6.64 -8.28 -5.96
N ILE A 201 7.18 -9.45 -6.30
CA ILE A 201 8.17 -10.19 -5.50
C ILE A 201 9.54 -10.01 -6.15
N LEU A 202 10.51 -9.48 -5.42
CA LEU A 202 11.91 -9.44 -5.85
C LEU A 202 12.77 -10.43 -5.07
N ASN A 203 13.55 -11.21 -5.81
CA ASN A 203 14.64 -12.02 -5.28
C ASN A 203 15.90 -11.13 -5.19
N THR A 204 16.46 -10.98 -4.00
CA THR A 204 17.53 -10.01 -3.73
C THR A 204 18.93 -10.52 -4.07
N LYS A 205 19.08 -11.73 -4.63
CA LYS A 205 20.40 -12.28 -4.99
C LYS A 205 20.93 -11.92 -6.38
N ASP A 206 20.07 -11.61 -7.36
CA ASP A 206 20.53 -11.16 -8.68
C ASP A 206 19.54 -10.15 -9.28
N SER A 207 20.01 -8.94 -9.58
CA SER A 207 19.32 -8.07 -10.53
C SER A 207 20.14 -8.05 -11.81
N PRO A 208 19.55 -8.43 -12.94
CA PRO A 208 19.20 -7.37 -13.87
C PRO A 208 17.75 -7.47 -14.36
N VAL A 209 17.11 -6.31 -14.30
CA VAL A 209 15.80 -5.99 -14.83
C VAL A 209 15.80 -6.21 -16.35
N ARG A 210 15.47 -7.43 -16.80
CA ARG A 210 15.19 -7.71 -18.23
C ARG A 210 13.76 -8.22 -18.47
N GLY A 211 13.12 -8.83 -17.45
CA GLY A 211 11.76 -9.38 -17.57
C GLY A 211 10.62 -8.37 -17.42
N LEU A 212 10.83 -7.22 -16.75
CA LEU A 212 9.76 -6.24 -16.50
C LEU A 212 9.42 -5.40 -17.74
N ARG A 213 10.39 -5.13 -18.63
CA ARG A 213 10.15 -4.42 -19.90
C ARG A 213 9.13 -5.15 -20.78
N GLU A 214 9.18 -6.48 -20.83
CA GLU A 214 8.24 -7.29 -21.62
C GLU A 214 6.82 -7.27 -21.03
N ILE A 215 6.68 -7.17 -19.70
CA ILE A 215 5.37 -7.07 -19.04
C ILE A 215 4.73 -5.69 -19.28
N PHE A 216 5.53 -4.60 -19.23
CA PHE A 216 5.04 -3.25 -19.55
C PHE A 216 4.72 -3.10 -21.04
N LYS A 217 5.53 -3.70 -21.94
CA LYS A 217 5.27 -3.70 -23.39
C LYS A 217 3.97 -4.43 -23.74
N LYS A 218 3.63 -5.52 -23.04
CA LYS A 218 2.36 -6.24 -23.20
C LYS A 218 1.12 -5.46 -22.73
N ARG A 219 1.30 -4.42 -21.90
CA ARG A 219 0.20 -3.59 -21.38
C ARG A 219 -0.01 -2.27 -22.11
N ASN A 220 0.77 -1.96 -23.15
CA ASN A 220 0.62 -0.76 -23.99
C ASN A 220 0.67 0.56 -23.18
N ILE A 221 1.53 0.62 -22.15
CA ILE A 221 1.76 1.81 -21.32
C ILE A 221 3.17 2.31 -21.63
N ASP A 222 3.28 3.51 -22.21
CA ASP A 222 4.58 4.15 -22.51
C ASP A 222 5.36 4.45 -21.21
N PRO A 223 6.70 4.40 -21.22
CA PRO A 223 7.56 4.53 -20.03
C PRO A 223 7.49 5.89 -19.33
N ALA A 224 6.79 6.88 -19.90
CA ALA A 224 6.53 8.18 -19.31
C ALA A 224 5.19 8.27 -18.55
N GLY A 225 4.41 7.19 -18.47
CA GLY A 225 3.16 7.15 -17.70
C GLY A 225 2.04 8.06 -18.22
N VAL A 226 2.17 8.62 -19.43
CA VAL A 226 1.11 9.38 -20.09
C VAL A 226 0.28 8.41 -20.93
N PRO A 227 -1.02 8.22 -20.67
CA PRO A 227 -1.89 7.49 -21.57
C PRO A 227 -1.91 8.20 -22.93
N LYS A 228 -1.66 7.49 -24.04
CA LYS A 228 -1.66 8.05 -25.40
C LYS A 228 -3.04 8.49 -25.91
N ILE A 229 -4.00 8.73 -25.01
CA ILE A 229 -5.38 9.09 -25.30
C ILE A 229 -5.65 10.44 -24.64
N SER A 230 -5.16 11.53 -25.23
CA SER A 230 -5.83 12.86 -25.11
C SER A 230 -5.25 14.01 -25.97
N LEU A 231 -4.27 13.78 -26.87
CA LEU A 231 -3.71 14.88 -27.69
C LEU A 231 -4.28 14.97 -29.11
N GLU A 232 -4.87 13.92 -29.67
CA GLU A 232 -5.51 14.02 -31.00
C GLU A 232 -6.91 14.66 -30.97
N LYS A 233 -7.63 14.59 -29.84
CA LYS A 233 -8.98 15.18 -29.73
C LYS A 233 -8.97 16.69 -29.46
N SER A 234 -7.88 17.25 -28.93
CA SER A 234 -7.74 18.68 -28.68
C SER A 234 -7.20 19.47 -29.89
N LEU A 235 -6.53 18.82 -30.84
CA LEU A 235 -6.05 19.47 -32.08
C LEU A 235 -7.10 19.52 -33.20
N LYS A 236 -8.18 18.71 -33.15
CA LYS A 236 -9.29 18.76 -34.13
C LYS A 236 -10.40 19.75 -33.78
N LYS A 237 -10.30 20.47 -32.66
CA LYS A 237 -11.26 21.51 -32.24
C LYS A 237 -10.58 22.87 -32.07
N LYS A 238 -9.74 23.27 -33.03
CA LYS A 238 -9.51 24.69 -33.32
C LYS A 238 -10.41 25.07 -34.48
N GLU A 239 -11.51 25.66 -34.10
CA GLU A 239 -12.51 26.33 -34.92
C GLU A 239 -11.83 27.37 -35.83
N LYS A 240 -12.33 27.47 -37.07
CA LYS A 240 -11.98 28.49 -38.05
C LYS A 240 -12.09 29.88 -37.42
N ILE A 241 -10.96 30.55 -37.22
CA ILE A 241 -10.93 31.99 -37.01
C ILE A 241 -10.55 32.58 -38.37
N ASN A 242 -11.50 33.29 -39.00
CA ASN A 242 -11.24 34.01 -40.24
C ASN A 242 -10.17 35.09 -39.98
N PRO A 243 -9.25 35.35 -40.93
CA PRO A 243 -8.28 36.42 -40.77
C PRO A 243 -8.99 37.78 -40.80
N VAL A 244 -8.87 38.53 -39.70
CA VAL A 244 -9.16 39.97 -39.68
C VAL A 244 -8.04 40.65 -40.48
N GLY A 245 -8.42 41.40 -41.51
CA GLY A 245 -7.51 42.06 -42.43
C GLY A 245 -6.58 43.04 -41.74
N ILE A 246 -5.33 43.07 -42.21
CA ILE A 246 -4.34 44.10 -41.91
C ILE A 246 -4.72 45.33 -42.76
N PRO A 247 -4.83 46.55 -42.20
CA PRO A 247 -4.99 47.74 -43.02
C PRO A 247 -3.68 48.03 -43.76
N SER A 248 -3.80 48.17 -45.08
CA SER A 248 -2.77 48.63 -45.99
C SER A 248 -2.25 50.01 -45.55
N GLN A 249 -0.97 50.10 -45.17
CA GLN A 249 -0.23 51.36 -45.22
C GLN A 249 0.47 51.41 -46.59
N LYS A 250 -0.02 52.29 -47.46
CA LYS A 250 0.71 52.79 -48.63
C LYS A 250 1.49 54.04 -48.20
N PRO A 251 2.70 54.28 -48.72
CA PRO A 251 3.31 55.61 -48.68
C PRO A 251 2.53 56.61 -49.54
#